data_AF-A0A6N2IFN2-F1
#
_entry.id   AF-A0A6N2IFN2-F1
#
_cell.length_a   1.000
_cell.length_b   1.000
_cell.length_c   1.000
_cell.angle_alpha   90.00
_cell.angle_beta   90.00
_cell.angle_gamma   90.00
#
_symmetry.space_group_name_H-M   'P 1'
#
loop_
_entity.id
_entity.type
_entity.pdbx_description
1 polymer ?
#
loop_
_entity_poly.entity_id
_entity_poly.type
_entity_poly.pdbx_seq_one_letter_code
_entity_poly.pdbx_strand_id
1 'polypeptide(L)'
;MKRAGILNRHLAGALAELGHGDGVLICDVGMPIPAGPRVVDLAFRAGVPSFAEVLDGLLAELVVEGATAADEVREANPETASLLADRLPDLVHVPHDGLKALSAGARLVVRTGEARPYANVLLRCGVFF
;
A
#
# COMPACT_ATOMS: atom_id res chain seq x y z
N MET A 1 10.26 -23.72 -0.26
CA MET A 1 8.86 -23.33 0.07
C MET A 1 8.87 -22.54 1.37
N LYS A 2 8.33 -21.31 1.39
CA LYS A 2 8.23 -20.46 2.58
C LYS A 2 7.11 -21.00 3.51
N ARG A 3 7.33 -20.98 4.84
CA ARG A 3 6.43 -21.61 5.83
C ARG A 3 5.35 -20.67 6.39
N ALA A 4 5.58 -19.37 6.39
CA ALA A 4 4.70 -18.34 6.95
C ALA A 4 4.96 -16.99 6.28
N GLY A 5 4.09 -15.99 6.48
CA GLY A 5 4.15 -14.68 5.83
C GLY A 5 3.65 -14.69 4.38
N ILE A 6 3.94 -13.62 3.65
CA ILE A 6 3.64 -13.42 2.23
C ILE A 6 4.36 -14.48 1.41
N LEU A 7 3.56 -15.28 0.71
CA LEU A 7 4.03 -16.39 -0.12
C LEU A 7 4.26 -16.00 -1.58
N ASN A 8 3.68 -14.89 -2.03
CA ASN A 8 3.90 -14.41 -3.40
C ASN A 8 5.39 -14.11 -3.59
N ARG A 9 6.07 -14.92 -4.41
CA ARG A 9 7.54 -14.83 -4.60
C ARG A 9 8.01 -13.46 -5.09
N HIS A 10 7.20 -12.77 -5.90
CA HIS A 10 7.57 -11.48 -6.48
C HIS A 10 7.44 -10.37 -5.44
N LEU A 11 6.39 -10.43 -4.62
CA LEU A 11 6.19 -9.54 -3.49
C LEU A 11 7.22 -9.79 -2.39
N ALA A 12 7.36 -11.03 -1.92
CA ALA A 12 8.31 -11.39 -0.87
C ALA A 12 9.75 -11.02 -1.24
N GLY A 13 10.14 -11.23 -2.50
CA GLY A 13 11.45 -10.77 -3.01
C GLY A 13 11.56 -9.25 -3.02
N ALA A 14 10.53 -8.53 -3.47
CA ALA A 14 10.54 -7.07 -3.48
C ALA A 14 10.61 -6.48 -2.05
N LEU A 15 9.91 -7.06 -1.08
CA LEU A 15 9.93 -6.61 0.31
C LEU A 15 11.32 -6.80 0.94
N ALA A 16 12.01 -7.89 0.61
CA ALA A 16 13.37 -8.15 1.11
C ALA A 16 14.43 -7.18 0.56
N GLU A 17 14.11 -6.42 -0.50
CA GLU A 17 14.99 -5.42 -1.09
C GLU A 17 14.78 -4.01 -0.51
N LEU A 18 13.78 -3.82 0.37
CA LEU A 18 13.46 -2.51 0.95
C LEU A 18 14.46 -2.09 2.02
N GLY A 19 14.82 -0.81 2.01
CA GLY A 19 15.60 -0.13 3.04
C GLY A 19 14.80 0.94 3.79
N HIS A 20 15.43 1.53 4.81
CA HIS A 20 14.85 2.67 5.53
C HIS A 20 14.56 3.86 4.59
N GLY A 21 13.37 4.45 4.74
CA GLY A 21 12.90 5.55 3.92
C GLY A 21 12.27 5.14 2.59
N ASP A 22 12.36 3.87 2.19
CA ASP A 22 11.72 3.41 0.95
C ASP A 22 10.19 3.50 1.05
N GLY A 23 9.58 3.97 -0.04
CA GLY A 23 8.13 4.05 -0.19
C GLY A 23 7.51 2.77 -0.76
N VAL A 24 6.42 2.30 -0.15
CA VAL A 24 5.61 1.19 -0.66
C VAL A 24 4.16 1.66 -0.83
N LEU A 25 3.71 1.82 -2.07
CA LEU A 25 2.31 2.13 -2.36
C LEU A 25 1.51 0.83 -2.41
N ILE A 26 0.43 0.75 -1.64
CA ILE A 26 -0.63 -0.25 -1.82
C ILE A 26 -1.79 0.47 -2.47
N CYS A 27 -2.32 -0.06 -3.58
CA CYS A 27 -3.35 0.65 -4.34
C CYS A 27 -4.52 -0.21 -4.83
N ASP A 28 -5.62 0.46 -5.08
CA ASP A 28 -6.80 -0.08 -5.77
C ASP A 28 -6.53 -0.32 -7.27
N VAL A 29 -7.50 -0.91 -7.96
CA VAL A 29 -7.37 -1.22 -9.40
C VAL A 29 -7.33 0.04 -10.29
N GLY A 30 -7.77 1.19 -9.80
CA GLY A 30 -7.90 2.43 -10.57
C GLY A 30 -6.71 3.38 -10.45
N MET A 31 -5.85 3.23 -9.45
CA MET A 31 -4.70 4.11 -9.23
C MET A 31 -3.74 4.09 -10.44
N PRO A 32 -3.46 5.24 -11.07
CA PRO A 32 -2.45 5.30 -12.13
C PRO A 32 -1.06 5.07 -11.54
N ILE A 33 -0.27 4.21 -12.18
CA ILE A 33 1.08 3.87 -11.75
C ILE A 33 2.08 4.55 -12.69
N PRO A 34 2.89 5.52 -12.21
CA PRO A 34 3.91 6.18 -13.02
C PRO A 34 5.05 5.21 -13.40
N ALA A 35 5.85 5.56 -14.40
CA ALA A 35 7.07 4.82 -14.71
C ALA A 35 8.11 5.00 -13.59
N GLY A 36 8.82 3.92 -13.23
CA GLY A 36 9.90 3.95 -12.24
C GLY A 36 9.77 2.89 -11.15
N PRO A 37 8.71 2.94 -10.31
CA PRO A 37 8.51 1.96 -9.24
C PRO A 37 8.43 0.52 -9.76
N ARG A 38 8.94 -0.43 -8.98
CA ARG A 38 8.68 -1.85 -9.23
C ARG A 38 7.21 -2.11 -8.95
N VAL A 39 6.52 -2.80 -9.85
CA VAL A 39 5.10 -3.15 -9.68
C VAL A 39 4.96 -4.63 -9.40
N VAL A 40 4.21 -4.97 -8.35
CA VAL A 40 3.68 -6.31 -8.11
C VAL A 40 2.16 -6.21 -8.20
N ASP A 41 1.62 -6.65 -9.33
CA ASP A 41 0.18 -6.69 -9.55
C ASP A 41 -0.39 -8.00 -9.01
N LEU A 42 -1.23 -7.90 -7.97
CA LEU A 42 -1.93 -9.02 -7.37
C LEU A 42 -3.39 -9.10 -7.83
N ALA A 43 -3.88 -8.11 -8.58
CA ALA A 43 -5.27 -8.03 -8.97
C ALA A 43 -5.66 -9.24 -9.81
N PHE A 44 -6.51 -10.11 -9.25
CA PHE A 44 -7.04 -11.26 -9.97
C PHE A 44 -8.43 -10.97 -10.53
N ARG A 45 -9.30 -10.42 -9.68
CA ARG A 45 -10.66 -9.99 -10.00
C ARG A 45 -11.02 -8.78 -9.14
N ALA A 46 -12.08 -8.05 -9.50
CA ALA A 46 -12.60 -6.98 -8.66
C ALA A 46 -12.91 -7.50 -7.25
N GLY A 47 -12.35 -6.82 -6.25
CA GLY A 47 -12.37 -7.19 -4.83
C GLY A 47 -11.35 -8.25 -4.39
N VAL A 48 -10.53 -8.83 -5.29
CA VAL A 48 -9.67 -9.98 -4.98
C VAL A 48 -8.23 -9.84 -5.48
N PRO A 49 -7.23 -9.82 -4.57
CA PRO A 49 -7.37 -9.73 -3.11
C PRO A 49 -7.88 -8.35 -2.68
N SER A 50 -8.52 -8.27 -1.51
CA SER A 50 -9.00 -6.99 -0.96
C SER A 50 -7.84 -6.10 -0.53
N PHE A 51 -8.08 -4.79 -0.44
CA PHE A 51 -7.06 -3.86 0.08
C PHE A 51 -6.67 -4.19 1.51
N ALA A 52 -7.65 -4.54 2.36
CA ALA A 52 -7.43 -4.87 3.75
C ALA A 52 -6.51 -6.10 3.92
N GLU A 53 -6.75 -7.17 3.16
CA GLU A 53 -5.96 -8.39 3.24
C GLU A 53 -4.49 -8.14 2.85
N VAL A 54 -4.27 -7.34 1.80
CA VAL A 54 -2.91 -7.00 1.36
C VAL A 54 -2.24 -6.05 2.36
N LEU A 55 -2.95 -5.06 2.89
CA LEU A 55 -2.43 -4.15 3.90
C LEU A 55 -2.00 -4.89 5.17
N ASP A 56 -2.89 -5.72 5.74
CA ASP A 56 -2.60 -6.48 6.96
C ASP A 56 -1.41 -7.42 6.75
N GLY A 57 -1.33 -8.08 5.58
CA GLY A 57 -0.19 -8.93 5.23
C GLY A 57 1.14 -8.17 5.13
N LEU A 58 1.13 -6.95 4.58
CA LEU A 58 2.32 -6.10 4.49
C LEU A 58 2.75 -5.58 5.86
N LEU A 59 1.81 -5.09 6.68
CA LEU A 59 2.10 -4.56 8.02
C LEU A 59 2.63 -5.65 8.97
N ALA A 60 2.32 -6.92 8.71
CA ALA A 60 2.88 -8.03 9.48
C ALA A 60 4.37 -8.32 9.19
N GLU A 61 4.92 -7.87 8.06
CA GLU A 61 6.32 -8.10 7.68
C GLU A 61 7.17 -6.83 7.59
N LEU A 62 6.54 -5.65 7.46
CA LEU A 62 7.23 -4.38 7.32
C LEU A 62 7.26 -3.58 8.62
N VAL A 63 8.42 -2.99 8.90
CA VAL A 63 8.49 -1.87 9.85
C VAL A 63 8.07 -0.61 9.10
N VAL A 64 7.01 0.03 9.56
CA VAL A 64 6.47 1.27 8.97
C VAL A 64 6.65 2.39 9.97
N GLU A 65 7.23 3.51 9.52
CA GLU A 65 7.45 4.71 10.34
C GLU A 65 6.55 5.89 9.94
N GLY A 66 5.80 5.72 8.86
CA GLY A 66 4.87 6.73 8.38
C GLY A 66 4.00 6.19 7.26
N ALA A 67 2.82 6.78 7.12
CA ALA A 67 1.89 6.45 6.05
C ALA A 67 1.18 7.69 5.54
N THR A 68 0.82 7.68 4.26
CA THR A 68 0.09 8.78 3.62
C THR A 68 -1.04 8.24 2.75
N ALA A 69 -2.25 8.76 2.91
CA ALA A 69 -3.42 8.42 2.12
C ALA A 69 -4.10 9.66 1.53
N ALA A 70 -5.00 9.46 0.57
CA ALA A 70 -5.82 10.53 0.03
C ALA A 70 -6.82 11.02 1.09
N ASP A 71 -7.11 12.32 1.13
CA ASP A 71 -8.12 12.89 2.05
C ASP A 71 -9.53 12.45 1.65
N GLU A 72 -9.76 12.35 0.34
CA GLU A 72 -11.02 11.98 -0.31
C GLU A 72 -11.55 10.61 0.14
N VAL A 73 -10.67 9.72 0.64
CA VAL A 73 -11.08 8.40 1.18
C VAL A 73 -12.08 8.54 2.33
N ARG A 74 -12.01 9.62 3.12
CA ARG A 74 -12.87 9.84 4.30
C ARG A 74 -14.34 9.97 3.92
N GLU A 75 -14.63 10.62 2.80
CA GLU A 75 -16.00 10.83 2.32
C GLU A 75 -16.43 9.71 1.36
N ALA A 76 -15.57 9.35 0.41
CA ALA A 76 -15.93 8.44 -0.67
C ALA A 76 -15.83 6.96 -0.27
N ASN A 77 -15.04 6.62 0.75
CA ASN A 77 -14.86 5.25 1.22
C ASN A 77 -14.60 5.18 2.74
N PRO A 78 -15.61 5.47 3.58
CA PRO A 78 -15.46 5.53 5.03
C PRO A 78 -14.96 4.23 5.67
N GLU A 79 -15.25 3.09 5.05
CA GLU A 79 -14.78 1.77 5.52
C GLU A 79 -13.25 1.66 5.40
N THR A 80 -12.68 2.01 4.23
CA THR A 80 -11.23 2.04 4.08
C THR A 80 -10.59 3.14 4.91
N ALA A 81 -11.26 4.29 5.08
CA ALA A 81 -10.77 5.34 5.97
C ALA A 81 -10.66 4.85 7.43
N SER A 82 -11.68 4.16 7.94
CA SER A 82 -11.67 3.57 9.29
C SER A 82 -10.58 2.52 9.43
N LEU A 83 -10.47 1.62 8.44
CA LEU A 83 -9.41 0.60 8.42
C LEU A 83 -8.02 1.23 8.49
N LEU A 84 -7.76 2.26 7.67
CA LEU A 84 -6.48 2.94 7.64
C LEU A 84 -6.18 3.63 8.98
N ALA A 85 -7.16 4.31 9.58
CA ALA A 85 -7.02 4.93 10.89
C ALA A 85 -6.73 3.90 11.99
N ASP A 86 -7.37 2.73 11.94
CA ASP A 86 -7.18 1.65 12.92
C ASP A 86 -5.79 0.99 12.81
N ARG A 87 -5.25 0.86 11.59
CA ARG A 87 -3.96 0.19 11.34
C ARG A 87 -2.77 1.14 11.38
N LEU A 88 -2.99 2.42 11.12
CA LEU A 88 -1.96 3.45 10.95
C LEU A 88 -2.38 4.71 11.73
N PRO A 89 -2.16 4.75 13.06
CA PRO A 89 -2.64 5.84 13.90
C PRO A 89 -2.05 7.22 13.54
N ASP A 90 -0.83 7.25 12.99
CA ASP A 90 -0.14 8.48 12.55
C ASP A 90 -0.32 8.75 11.04
N LEU A 91 -1.43 8.30 10.47
CA LEU A 91 -1.74 8.48 9.04
C LEU A 91 -1.87 9.96 8.66
N VAL A 92 -1.05 10.37 7.69
CA VAL A 92 -1.15 11.71 7.10
C VAL A 92 -2.07 11.67 5.89
N HIS A 93 -2.90 12.71 5.73
CA HIS A 93 -3.74 12.86 4.55
C HIS A 93 -3.25 13.99 3.65
N VAL A 94 -3.34 13.74 2.35
CA VAL A 94 -3.04 14.71 1.28
C VAL A 94 -4.14 14.64 0.23
N PRO A 95 -4.33 15.67 -0.62
CA PRO A 95 -5.20 15.53 -1.78
C PRO A 95 -4.77 14.35 -2.66
N HIS A 96 -5.71 13.68 -3.32
CA HIS A 96 -5.42 12.48 -4.11
C HIS A 96 -4.36 12.71 -5.21
N ASP A 97 -4.34 13.90 -5.83
CA ASP A 97 -3.30 14.25 -6.79
C ASP A 97 -1.92 14.42 -6.14
N GLY A 98 -1.88 14.87 -4.88
CA GLY A 98 -0.66 14.85 -4.07
C GLY A 98 -0.16 13.43 -3.81
N LEU A 99 -1.07 12.49 -3.49
CA LEU A 99 -0.71 11.08 -3.32
C LEU A 99 -0.16 10.47 -4.62
N LYS A 100 -0.75 10.80 -5.78
CA LYS A 100 -0.23 10.38 -7.10
C LYS A 100 1.19 10.89 -7.33
N ALA A 101 1.45 12.17 -7.04
CA ALA A 101 2.79 12.74 -7.18
C ALA A 101 3.81 12.03 -6.29
N LEU A 102 3.46 11.76 -5.03
CA LEU A 102 4.32 11.02 -4.09
C LEU A 102 4.58 9.58 -4.55
N SER A 103 3.58 8.92 -5.16
CA SER A 103 3.70 7.53 -5.62
C SER A 103 4.79 7.32 -6.70
N ALA A 104 5.18 8.37 -7.42
CA ALA A 104 6.28 8.31 -8.39
C ALA A 104 7.64 8.03 -7.73
N GLY A 105 7.81 8.43 -6.47
CA GLY A 105 9.01 8.14 -5.69
C GLY A 105 8.96 6.80 -4.95
N ALA A 106 7.87 6.04 -5.05
CA ALA A 106 7.76 4.76 -4.37
C ALA A 106 8.78 3.76 -4.95
N ARG A 107 9.41 2.97 -4.08
CA ARG A 107 10.28 1.86 -4.47
C ARG A 107 9.45 0.70 -5.03
N LEU A 108 8.28 0.48 -4.44
CA LEU A 108 7.38 -0.63 -4.75
C LEU A 108 5.93 -0.12 -4.82
N VAL A 109 5.19 -0.63 -5.80
CA VAL A 109 3.74 -0.52 -5.89
C VAL A 109 3.14 -1.92 -5.86
N VAL A 110 2.20 -2.14 -4.94
CA VAL A 110 1.42 -3.37 -4.80
C VAL A 110 -0.02 -3.08 -5.21
N ARG A 111 -0.40 -3.50 -6.41
CA ARG A 111 -1.76 -3.32 -6.90
C ARG A 111 -2.64 -4.45 -6.40
N THR A 112 -3.71 -4.09 -5.71
CA THR A 112 -4.71 -5.01 -5.17
C THR A 112 -5.87 -5.20 -6.14
N GLY A 113 -6.76 -6.15 -5.84
CA GLY A 113 -8.02 -6.26 -6.56
C GLY A 113 -9.08 -5.25 -6.11
N GLU A 114 -8.80 -4.39 -5.12
CA GLU A 114 -9.78 -3.48 -4.53
C GLU A 114 -10.44 -2.58 -5.57
N ALA A 115 -11.77 -2.52 -5.53
CA ALA A 115 -12.59 -1.80 -6.51
C ALA A 115 -13.43 -0.68 -5.86
N ARG A 116 -13.13 -0.33 -4.61
CA ARG A 116 -13.68 0.83 -3.92
C ARG A 116 -12.76 2.05 -4.11
N PRO A 117 -13.32 3.27 -4.17
CA PRO A 117 -12.55 4.45 -4.51
C PRO A 117 -11.55 4.80 -3.40
N TYR A 118 -10.42 5.37 -3.82
CA TYR A 118 -9.36 5.91 -2.94
C TYR A 118 -8.77 4.91 -1.94
N ALA A 119 -8.86 3.61 -2.20
CA ALA A 119 -8.24 2.60 -1.34
C ALA A 119 -6.75 2.48 -1.66
N ASN A 120 -6.01 3.52 -1.26
CA ASN A 120 -4.59 3.69 -1.55
C ASN A 120 -3.87 4.23 -0.32
N VAL A 121 -2.72 3.65 -0.01
CA VAL A 121 -1.83 4.16 1.05
C VAL A 121 -0.36 4.00 0.64
N LEU A 122 0.41 5.06 0.82
CA LEU A 122 1.87 5.06 0.67
C LEU A 122 2.49 4.86 2.05
N LEU A 123 3.11 3.71 2.27
CA LEU A 123 3.87 3.39 3.49
C LEU A 123 5.31 3.85 3.32
N ARG A 124 5.93 4.34 4.40
CA ARG A 124 7.37 4.63 4.48
C ARG A 124 8.04 3.62 5.41
N CYS A 125 9.05 2.93 4.90
CA CYS A 125 9.76 1.90 5.63
C CYS A 125 10.62 2.50 6.74
N GLY A 126 10.50 1.95 7.94
CA GLY A 126 11.29 2.31 9.12
C GLY A 126 12.48 1.40 9.36
N VAL A 127 13.06 1.49 10.55
CA VAL A 127 14.13 0.62 11.05
C VAL A 127 13.64 -0.09 12.31
N PHE A 128 14.03 -1.35 12.50
CA PHE A 128 13.64 -2.14 13.67
C PHE A 128 14.55 -1.96 14.90
N PHE A 129 15.57 -1.11 14.83
CA PHE A 129 16.59 -0.87 15.87
C PHE A 129 16.80 0.62 16.14
#